data_AF-A0A8T5VWZ3-F1
#
_entry.id   AF-A0A8T5VWZ3-F1
#
_cell.length_a   1.000
_cell.length_b   1.000
_cell.length_c   1.000
_cell.angle_alpha   90.00
_cell.angle_beta   90.00
_cell.angle_gamma   90.00
#
_symmetry.space_group_name_H-M   'P 1'
#
loop_
_entity.id
_entity.type
_entity.pdbx_description
1 polymer ?
#
loop_
_entity_poly.entity_id
_entity_poly.type
_entity_poly.pdbx_seq_one_letter_code
_entity_poly.pdbx_strand_id
1 'polypeptide(L)'
;MTLLGFSGLLNTICNISLGTFVLSKNRKGIQNITYFALSFSIALYSFGYFLWQFANNEAYALSWFRILVLGIILINVTYLHFVFAFLGILHRKRKFIIACYAINFIFILLNFSSLLYIRLVPKYGLGFWPIPTNLFHIYLSFWFFQLFYGFNFLLKGYRKASGFKREQIRYFLAAAIVGFLGGATNWPMWYNIHFPPYMNILISVSLGIVAYAIVTYRLMNINVAVTKTAIFTTVYSIFLGIPPLVLILHRDFLYRHFGVYWWLVPAGVAGCELLAFVAPSINHYFQERANRVLLKKQRIYQQNLI
;
A
#
# COMPACT_ATOMS: atom_id res chain seq x y z
N MET A 1 15.39 15.67 -4.13
CA MET A 1 14.28 15.04 -3.39
C MET A 1 14.77 13.72 -2.84
N THR A 2 14.66 13.47 -1.53
CA THR A 2 15.11 12.19 -0.95
C THR A 2 14.23 11.04 -1.46
N LEU A 3 14.78 9.81 -1.49
CA LEU A 3 14.02 8.61 -1.83
C LEU A 3 12.77 8.45 -0.92
N LEU A 4 12.90 8.85 0.34
CA LEU A 4 11.82 8.87 1.32
C LEU A 4 10.70 9.85 0.94
N GLY A 5 11.05 11.09 0.57
CA GLY A 5 10.08 12.06 0.06
C GLY A 5 9.37 11.54 -1.18
N PHE A 6 10.12 11.02 -2.16
CA PHE A 6 9.55 10.43 -3.36
C PHE A 6 8.55 9.31 -3.05
N SER A 7 8.89 8.40 -2.13
CA SER A 7 7.97 7.32 -1.73
C SER A 7 6.67 7.87 -1.11
N GLY A 8 6.75 8.93 -0.30
CA GLY A 8 5.59 9.60 0.28
C GLY A 8 4.67 10.18 -0.79
N LEU A 9 5.23 10.91 -1.77
CA LEU A 9 4.45 11.49 -2.86
C LEU A 9 3.74 10.43 -3.71
N LEU A 10 4.47 9.38 -4.10
CA LEU A 10 3.91 8.27 -4.87
C LEU A 10 2.77 7.59 -4.10
N ASN A 11 3.00 7.27 -2.82
CA ASN A 11 1.99 6.66 -1.96
C ASN A 11 0.73 7.54 -1.84
N THR A 12 0.89 8.87 -1.72
CA THR A 12 -0.25 9.81 -1.67
C THR A 12 -1.09 9.75 -2.95
N ILE A 13 -0.44 9.93 -4.11
CA ILE A 13 -1.14 9.97 -5.41
C ILE A 13 -1.85 8.64 -5.66
N CYS A 14 -1.15 7.52 -5.47
CA CYS A 14 -1.71 6.19 -5.67
C CYS A 14 -2.95 5.95 -4.78
N ASN A 15 -2.87 6.27 -3.48
CA ASN A 15 -3.96 6.01 -2.54
C ASN A 15 -5.16 6.94 -2.75
N ILE A 16 -4.94 8.22 -3.02
CA ILE A 16 -6.05 9.14 -3.27
C ILE A 16 -6.77 8.79 -4.58
N SER A 17 -6.02 8.43 -5.64
CA SER A 17 -6.60 8.05 -6.92
C SER A 17 -7.41 6.76 -6.84
N LEU A 18 -6.85 5.69 -6.26
CA LEU A 18 -7.56 4.41 -6.16
C LEU A 18 -8.75 4.51 -5.18
N GLY A 19 -8.57 5.17 -4.03
CA GLY A 19 -9.65 5.37 -3.07
C GLY A 19 -10.83 6.11 -3.68
N THR A 20 -10.56 7.22 -4.38
CA THR A 20 -11.61 8.02 -5.05
C THR A 20 -12.30 7.23 -6.16
N PHE A 21 -11.53 6.46 -6.93
CA PHE A 21 -12.09 5.54 -7.93
C PHE A 21 -13.04 4.53 -7.29
N VAL A 22 -12.64 3.86 -6.21
CA VAL A 22 -13.47 2.89 -5.50
C VAL A 22 -14.76 3.52 -4.98
N LEU A 23 -14.68 4.72 -4.39
CA LEU A 23 -15.86 5.44 -3.90
C LEU A 23 -16.81 5.83 -5.04
N SER A 24 -16.25 6.27 -6.18
CA SER A 24 -17.05 6.66 -7.34
C SER A 24 -17.89 5.52 -7.92
N LYS A 25 -17.43 4.27 -7.77
CA LYS A 25 -18.13 3.08 -8.28
C LYS A 25 -19.34 2.70 -7.45
N ASN A 26 -19.35 3.00 -6.14
CA ASN A 26 -20.53 2.82 -5.30
C ASN A 26 -20.46 3.70 -4.05
N ARG A 27 -21.05 4.91 -4.13
CA ARG A 27 -21.01 5.91 -3.05
C ARG A 27 -21.81 5.51 -1.80
N LYS A 28 -22.72 4.53 -1.90
CA LYS A 28 -23.55 4.04 -0.78
C LYS A 28 -23.05 2.71 -0.21
N GLY A 29 -22.10 2.06 -0.89
CA GLY A 29 -21.56 0.77 -0.47
C GLY A 29 -20.67 0.93 0.76
N ILE A 30 -21.02 0.26 1.86
CA ILE A 30 -20.25 0.34 3.12
C ILE A 30 -18.78 -0.07 2.93
N GLN A 31 -18.50 -1.06 2.07
CA GLN A 31 -17.13 -1.48 1.76
C GLN A 31 -16.35 -0.39 1.01
N ASN A 32 -16.99 0.27 0.03
CA ASN A 32 -16.38 1.35 -0.75
C ASN A 32 -16.10 2.58 0.12
N ILE A 33 -17.04 2.96 0.98
CA ILE A 33 -16.89 4.10 1.92
C ILE A 33 -15.74 3.82 2.90
N THR A 34 -15.74 2.64 3.51
CA THR A 34 -14.69 2.29 4.49
C THR A 34 -13.32 2.10 3.85
N TYR A 35 -13.26 1.58 2.61
CA TYR A 35 -12.01 1.50 1.85
C TYR A 35 -11.48 2.87 1.45
N PHE A 36 -12.36 3.79 1.05
CA PHE A 36 -11.99 5.17 0.78
C PHE A 36 -11.42 5.84 2.04
N ALA A 37 -12.06 5.65 3.20
CA ALA A 37 -11.54 6.18 4.46
C ALA A 37 -10.15 5.63 4.80
N LEU A 38 -9.92 4.34 4.58
CA LEU A 38 -8.59 3.73 4.72
C LEU A 38 -7.57 4.35 3.74
N SER A 39 -7.91 4.41 2.45
CA SER A 39 -7.03 4.96 1.41
C SER A 39 -6.71 6.43 1.66
N PHE A 40 -7.71 7.22 2.06
CA PHE A 40 -7.53 8.63 2.42
C PHE A 40 -6.61 8.79 3.65
N SER A 41 -6.74 7.92 4.65
CA SER A 41 -5.86 7.92 5.83
C SER A 41 -4.40 7.61 5.45
N ILE A 42 -4.18 6.65 4.54
CA ILE A 42 -2.86 6.34 3.99
C ILE A 42 -2.31 7.52 3.17
N ALA A 43 -3.15 8.17 2.37
CA ALA A 43 -2.76 9.34 1.59
C ALA A 43 -2.35 10.52 2.50
N LEU A 44 -3.09 10.75 3.60
CA LEU A 44 -2.79 11.79 4.58
C LEU A 44 -1.47 11.54 5.29
N TYR A 45 -1.23 10.30 5.74
CA TYR A 45 0.07 9.87 6.28
C TYR A 45 1.20 10.15 5.27
N SER A 46 1.03 9.69 4.04
CA SER A 46 2.05 9.75 3.00
C SER A 46 2.34 11.19 2.54
N PHE A 47 1.32 12.06 2.58
CA PHE A 47 1.45 13.46 2.23
C PHE A 47 2.22 14.23 3.31
N GLY A 48 1.88 13.97 4.59
CA GLY A 48 2.66 14.46 5.72
C GLY A 48 4.10 13.95 5.66
N TYR A 49 4.31 12.68 5.32
CA TYR A 49 5.63 12.07 5.13
C TYR A 49 6.45 12.75 4.03
N PHE A 50 5.83 13.03 2.88
CA PHE A 50 6.46 13.74 1.77
C PHE A 50 6.98 15.12 2.21
N LEU A 51 6.10 15.96 2.77
CA LEU A 51 6.48 17.34 3.14
C LEU A 51 7.42 17.38 4.35
N TRP A 52 7.26 16.46 5.30
CA TRP A 52 8.18 16.30 6.42
C TRP A 52 9.63 16.05 5.97
N GLN A 53 9.83 15.34 4.86
CA GLN A 53 11.17 15.07 4.30
C GLN A 53 11.84 16.30 3.65
N PHE A 54 11.12 17.39 3.41
CA PHE A 54 11.67 18.67 2.95
C PHE A 54 11.91 19.67 4.08
N ALA A 55 11.71 19.26 5.33
CA ALA A 55 11.85 20.15 6.46
C ALA A 55 13.30 20.61 6.65
N ASN A 56 13.52 21.92 6.60
CA ASN A 56 14.81 22.56 6.85
C ASN A 56 14.95 23.07 8.30
N ASN A 57 13.88 23.02 9.08
CA ASN A 57 13.87 23.40 10.48
C ASN A 57 12.86 22.55 11.26
N GLU A 58 13.03 22.50 12.58
CA GLU A 58 12.23 21.67 13.48
C GLU A 58 10.75 22.07 13.50
N ALA A 59 10.42 23.36 13.42
CA ALA A 59 9.04 23.84 13.45
C ALA A 59 8.23 23.36 12.23
N TYR A 60 8.81 23.50 11.03
CA TYR A 60 8.22 22.99 9.80
C TYR A 60 8.11 21.46 9.82
N ALA A 61 9.14 20.77 10.32
CA ALA A 61 9.11 19.32 10.49
C ALA A 61 7.96 18.91 11.40
N LEU A 62 7.80 19.56 12.56
CA LEU A 62 6.79 19.26 13.56
C LEU A 62 5.36 19.42 13.00
N SER A 63 5.08 20.47 12.24
CA SER A 63 3.76 20.69 11.63
C SER A 63 3.34 19.55 10.70
N TRP A 64 4.21 19.17 9.77
CA TRP A 64 3.91 18.06 8.85
C TRP A 64 3.97 16.70 9.52
N PHE A 65 4.81 16.56 10.56
CA PHE A 65 4.85 15.36 11.37
C PHE A 65 3.54 15.12 12.14
N ARG A 66 2.88 16.18 12.63
CA ARG A 66 1.54 16.06 13.23
C ARG A 66 0.51 15.53 12.24
N ILE A 67 0.54 15.98 10.99
CA ILE A 67 -0.33 15.48 9.91
C ILE A 67 -0.01 14.02 9.56
N LEU A 68 1.28 13.69 9.48
CA LEU A 68 1.77 12.33 9.26
C LEU A 68 1.22 11.39 10.35
N VAL A 69 1.40 11.73 11.63
CA VAL A 69 0.94 10.91 12.76
C VAL A 69 -0.59 10.84 12.83
N LEU A 70 -1.32 11.92 12.49
CA LEU A 70 -2.78 11.87 12.32
C LEU A 70 -3.17 10.79 11.30
N GLY A 71 -2.48 10.75 10.15
CA GLY A 71 -2.65 9.68 9.17
C GLY A 71 -2.41 8.28 9.77
N ILE A 72 -1.32 8.07 10.51
CA ILE A 72 -1.02 6.77 11.17
C ILE A 72 -2.16 6.35 12.11
N ILE A 73 -2.68 7.27 12.92
CA ILE A 73 -3.78 7.00 13.85
C ILE A 73 -5.03 6.59 13.07
N LEU A 74 -5.39 7.35 12.03
CA LEU A 74 -6.57 7.07 11.21
C LEU A 74 -6.45 5.76 10.43
N ILE A 75 -5.26 5.39 9.93
CA ILE A 75 -5.04 4.14 9.18
C ILE A 75 -5.51 2.92 9.97
N ASN A 76 -5.21 2.83 11.27
CA ASN A 76 -5.53 1.64 12.07
C ASN A 76 -7.02 1.45 12.28
N VAL A 77 -7.71 2.53 12.66
CA VAL A 77 -9.14 2.46 12.93
C VAL A 77 -9.94 2.29 11.64
N THR A 78 -9.52 2.94 10.55
CA THR A 78 -10.16 2.78 9.23
C THR A 78 -9.87 1.42 8.61
N TYR A 79 -8.68 0.86 8.82
CA TYR A 79 -8.34 -0.53 8.45
C TYR A 79 -9.27 -1.52 9.14
N LEU A 80 -9.41 -1.45 10.46
CA LEU A 80 -10.33 -2.31 11.21
C LEU A 80 -11.78 -2.14 10.74
N HIS A 81 -12.20 -0.89 10.52
CA HIS A 81 -13.55 -0.59 10.02
C HIS A 81 -13.78 -1.25 8.64
N PHE A 82 -12.82 -1.13 7.73
CA PHE A 82 -12.87 -1.78 6.42
C PHE A 82 -12.88 -3.31 6.57
N VAL A 83 -12.03 -3.92 7.40
CA VAL A 83 -12.01 -5.38 7.62
C VAL A 83 -13.37 -5.88 8.09
N PHE A 84 -14.02 -5.20 9.04
CA PHE A 84 -15.34 -5.60 9.51
C PHE A 84 -16.43 -5.43 8.46
N ALA A 85 -16.39 -4.35 7.68
CA ALA A 85 -17.31 -4.13 6.56
C ALA A 85 -17.11 -5.17 5.46
N PHE A 86 -15.85 -5.46 5.12
CA PHE A 86 -15.46 -6.39 4.07
C PHE A 86 -15.82 -7.84 4.39
N LEU A 87 -15.71 -8.24 5.65
CA LEU A 87 -16.13 -9.56 6.13
C LEU A 87 -17.63 -9.64 6.48
N GLY A 88 -18.39 -8.54 6.36
CA GLY A 88 -19.84 -8.52 6.65
C GLY A 88 -20.18 -8.65 8.14
N ILE A 89 -19.25 -8.34 9.04
CA ILE A 89 -19.41 -8.49 10.50
C ILE A 89 -19.53 -7.16 11.25
N LEU A 90 -19.61 -6.04 10.52
CA LEU A 90 -19.67 -4.69 11.09
C LEU A 90 -20.82 -4.51 12.09
N HIS A 91 -22.01 -5.05 11.79
CA HIS A 91 -23.16 -4.95 12.68
C HIS A 91 -22.88 -5.55 14.07
N ARG A 92 -22.20 -6.71 14.10
CA ARG A 92 -21.82 -7.40 15.35
C ARG A 92 -20.69 -6.69 16.11
N LYS A 93 -19.86 -5.92 15.40
CA LYS A 93 -18.69 -5.22 15.96
C LYS A 93 -18.88 -3.71 16.09
N ARG A 94 -20.10 -3.20 15.92
CA ARG A 94 -20.40 -1.76 15.91
C ARG A 94 -19.95 -1.05 17.20
N LYS A 95 -20.28 -1.60 18.38
CA LYS A 95 -19.87 -0.99 19.66
C LYS A 95 -18.35 -0.97 19.82
N PHE A 96 -17.68 -2.04 19.40
CA PHE A 96 -16.23 -2.16 19.46
C PHE A 96 -15.54 -1.14 18.54
N ILE A 97 -15.99 -0.99 17.29
CA ILE A 97 -15.39 -0.01 16.39
C ILE A 97 -15.63 1.43 16.86
N ILE A 98 -16.79 1.74 17.46
CA ILE A 98 -17.06 3.05 18.08
C ILE A 98 -16.07 3.32 19.21
N ALA A 99 -15.82 2.33 20.09
CA ALA A 99 -14.82 2.46 21.15
C ALA A 99 -13.41 2.68 20.57
N CYS A 100 -13.03 1.96 19.51
CA CYS A 100 -11.76 2.20 18.82
C CYS A 100 -11.68 3.63 18.24
N TYR A 101 -12.75 4.15 17.62
CA TYR A 101 -12.77 5.54 17.15
C TYR A 101 -12.61 6.54 18.29
N ALA A 102 -13.29 6.33 19.43
CA ALA A 102 -13.15 7.19 20.60
C ALA A 102 -11.72 7.20 21.16
N ILE A 103 -11.09 6.02 21.28
CA ILE A 103 -9.70 5.91 21.75
C ILE A 103 -8.72 6.55 20.76
N ASN A 104 -8.87 6.30 19.45
CA ASN A 104 -8.03 6.95 18.43
C ASN A 104 -8.24 8.46 18.40
N PHE A 105 -9.45 8.96 18.66
CA PHE A 105 -9.72 10.40 18.79
C PHE A 105 -8.95 11.02 19.96
N ILE A 106 -8.88 10.34 21.11
CA ILE A 106 -8.03 10.78 22.23
C ILE A 106 -6.56 10.87 21.78
N PHE A 107 -6.04 9.85 21.08
CA PHE A 107 -4.66 9.90 20.56
C PHE A 107 -4.44 11.02 19.53
N ILE A 108 -5.45 11.38 18.75
CA ILE A 108 -5.39 12.55 17.85
C ILE A 108 -5.22 13.84 18.68
N LEU A 109 -6.00 14.01 19.76
CA LEU A 109 -5.84 15.17 20.64
C LEU A 109 -4.43 15.21 21.27
N LEU A 110 -3.95 14.06 21.77
CA LEU A 110 -2.60 13.96 22.33
C LEU A 110 -1.49 14.26 21.30
N ASN A 111 -1.69 13.88 20.05
CA ASN A 111 -0.77 14.19 18.95
C ASN A 111 -0.66 15.70 18.71
N PHE A 112 -1.79 16.41 18.61
CA PHE A 112 -1.79 17.86 18.38
C PHE A 112 -1.33 18.66 19.60
N SER A 113 -1.52 18.14 20.81
CA SER A 113 -0.97 18.70 22.05
C SER A 113 0.52 18.40 22.26
N SER A 114 1.20 17.73 21.32
CA SER A 114 2.62 17.33 21.42
C SER A 114 2.95 16.47 22.64
N LEU A 115 2.00 15.67 23.11
CA LEU A 115 2.18 14.77 24.26
C LEU A 115 2.70 13.38 23.85
N LEU A 116 2.64 13.03 22.56
CA LEU A 116 3.15 11.76 22.04
C LEU A 116 4.66 11.79 21.76
N TYR A 117 5.24 12.95 21.50
CA TYR A 117 6.67 13.07 21.21
C TYR A 117 7.16 14.42 21.70
N ILE A 118 8.36 14.42 22.27
CA ILE A 118 8.92 15.60 22.95
C ILE A 118 9.29 16.66 21.91
N ARG A 119 10.05 16.25 20.90
CA ARG A 119 10.63 17.12 19.89
C ARG A 119 11.11 16.31 18.69
N LEU A 120 11.49 16.98 17.60
CA LEU A 120 12.05 16.33 16.41
C LEU A 120 13.53 16.71 16.25
N VAL A 121 14.39 15.71 16.12
CA VAL A 121 15.84 15.91 16.01
C VAL A 121 16.38 15.33 14.71
N PRO A 122 17.36 15.97 14.05
CA PRO A 122 18.03 15.37 12.90
C PRO A 122 18.63 14.01 13.30
N LYS A 123 18.34 12.95 12.54
CA LYS A 123 18.93 11.62 12.76
C LYS A 123 19.51 11.04 11.48
N TYR A 124 20.76 10.60 11.55
CA TYR A 124 21.47 9.84 10.50
C TYR A 124 21.45 10.47 9.09
N GLY A 125 21.32 11.80 8.98
CA GLY A 125 21.18 12.47 7.70
C GLY A 125 19.86 12.19 6.96
N LEU A 126 18.87 11.60 7.63
CA LEU A 126 17.56 11.21 7.05
C LEU A 126 16.41 12.09 7.52
N GLY A 127 16.70 13.37 7.79
CA GLY A 127 15.73 14.36 8.25
C GLY A 127 15.47 14.32 9.75
N PHE A 128 14.37 14.97 10.15
CA PHE A 128 14.00 15.26 11.54
C PHE A 128 13.12 14.17 12.15
N TRP A 129 13.66 13.31 13.00
CA TRP A 129 12.93 12.19 13.61
C TRP A 129 12.49 12.49 15.05
N PRO A 130 11.32 12.01 15.48
CA PRO A 130 10.79 12.27 16.82
C PRO A 130 11.57 11.54 17.91
N ILE A 131 11.43 12.06 19.12
CA ILE A 131 11.76 11.38 20.37
C ILE A 131 10.42 10.98 21.05
N PRO A 132 10.10 9.68 21.16
CA PRO A 132 8.82 9.23 21.72
C PRO A 132 8.71 9.54 23.21
N THR A 133 7.48 9.79 23.67
CA THR A 133 7.15 9.80 25.11
C THR A 133 6.60 8.43 25.55
N ASN A 134 6.43 8.24 26.86
CA ASN A 134 5.76 7.06 27.40
C ASN A 134 4.34 6.86 26.84
N LEU A 135 3.61 7.95 26.58
CA LEU A 135 2.27 7.89 25.98
C LEU A 135 2.31 7.34 24.55
N PHE A 136 3.39 7.57 23.81
CA PHE A 136 3.55 6.99 22.48
C PHE A 136 3.77 5.48 22.53
N HIS A 137 4.44 4.93 23.55
CA HIS A 137 4.53 3.47 23.70
C HIS A 137 3.17 2.82 23.95
N ILE A 138 2.29 3.51 24.69
CA ILE A 138 0.89 3.07 24.89
C ILE A 138 0.14 3.11 23.55
N TYR A 139 0.27 4.21 22.80
CA TYR A 139 -0.29 4.32 21.46
C TYR A 139 0.22 3.22 20.52
N LEU A 140 1.52 2.96 20.50
CA LEU A 140 2.15 1.95 19.64
C LEU A 140 1.67 0.54 20.00
N SER A 141 1.49 0.26 21.28
CA SER A 141 0.91 -1.01 21.74
C SER A 141 -0.53 -1.17 21.23
N PHE A 142 -1.32 -0.10 21.30
CA PHE A 142 -2.68 -0.08 20.76
C PHE A 142 -2.73 -0.18 19.22
N TRP A 143 -1.74 0.40 18.53
CA TRP A 143 -1.53 0.25 17.09
C TRP A 143 -1.32 -1.22 16.73
N PHE A 144 -0.40 -1.92 17.41
CA PHE A 144 -0.16 -3.35 17.19
C PHE A 144 -1.40 -4.20 17.52
N PHE A 145 -2.11 -3.88 18.59
CA PHE A 145 -3.37 -4.55 18.92
C PHE A 145 -4.38 -4.45 17.76
N GLN A 146 -4.63 -3.25 17.24
CA GLN A 146 -5.58 -3.05 16.14
C GLN A 146 -5.13 -3.80 14.87
N LEU A 147 -3.84 -3.74 14.55
CA LEU A 147 -3.23 -4.45 13.43
C LEU A 147 -3.50 -5.97 13.51
N PHE A 148 -3.04 -6.60 14.61
CA PHE A 148 -3.14 -8.05 14.78
C PHE A 148 -4.58 -8.51 14.95
N TYR A 149 -5.45 -7.70 15.56
CA TYR A 149 -6.87 -7.98 15.63
C TYR A 149 -7.51 -8.06 14.24
N GLY A 150 -7.20 -7.10 13.36
CA GLY A 150 -7.65 -7.12 11.97
C GLY A 150 -7.15 -8.34 11.20
N PHE A 151 -5.86 -8.67 11.34
CA PHE A 151 -5.29 -9.87 10.72
C PHE A 151 -5.95 -11.16 11.20
N ASN A 152 -6.23 -11.28 12.50
CA ASN A 152 -6.93 -12.44 13.05
C ASN A 152 -8.29 -12.64 12.38
N PHE A 153 -9.05 -11.56 12.17
CA PHE A 153 -10.34 -11.63 11.47
C PHE A 153 -10.20 -11.97 9.99
N LEU A 154 -9.21 -11.40 9.29
CA LEU A 154 -8.94 -11.76 7.90
C LEU A 154 -8.56 -13.24 7.75
N LEU A 155 -7.70 -13.77 8.64
CA LEU A 155 -7.32 -15.17 8.65
C LEU A 155 -8.52 -16.10 8.93
N LYS A 156 -9.36 -15.75 9.91
CA LYS A 156 -10.60 -16.48 10.18
C LYS A 156 -11.56 -16.42 9.00
N GLY A 157 -11.69 -15.26 8.35
CA GLY A 157 -12.49 -15.08 7.15
C GLY A 157 -11.98 -15.91 5.98
N TYR A 158 -10.66 -15.95 5.77
CA TYR A 158 -10.01 -16.75 4.73
C TYR A 158 -10.27 -18.25 4.91
N ARG A 159 -10.19 -18.76 6.15
CA ARG A 159 -10.47 -20.17 6.45
C ARG A 159 -11.93 -20.57 6.25
N LYS A 160 -12.86 -19.63 6.42
CA LYS A 160 -14.32 -19.88 6.28
C LYS A 160 -14.86 -19.65 4.88
N ALA A 161 -14.22 -18.79 4.10
CA ALA A 161 -14.68 -18.44 2.76
C ALA A 161 -14.28 -19.49 1.72
N SER A 162 -15.08 -19.61 0.66
CA SER A 162 -14.80 -20.42 -0.52
C SER A 162 -14.95 -19.58 -1.80
N GLY A 163 -14.45 -20.11 -2.92
CA GLY A 163 -14.54 -19.48 -4.25
C GLY A 163 -13.97 -18.05 -4.29
N PHE A 164 -14.66 -17.15 -5.01
CA PHE A 164 -14.22 -15.76 -5.21
C PHE A 164 -13.98 -14.99 -3.91
N LYS A 165 -14.78 -15.23 -2.86
CA LYS A 165 -14.63 -14.49 -1.60
C LYS A 165 -13.34 -14.86 -0.87
N ARG A 166 -12.91 -16.13 -0.96
CA ARG A 166 -11.63 -16.58 -0.39
C ARG A 166 -10.45 -15.88 -1.06
N GLU A 167 -10.49 -15.77 -2.39
CA GLU A 167 -9.48 -15.06 -3.17
C GLU A 167 -9.42 -13.57 -2.84
N GLN A 168 -10.56 -12.90 -2.78
CA GLN A 168 -10.65 -11.51 -2.34
C GLN A 168 -9.98 -11.28 -0.97
N ILE A 169 -10.24 -12.17 0.01
CA ILE A 169 -9.62 -12.08 1.34
C ILE A 169 -8.12 -12.37 1.26
N ARG A 170 -7.69 -13.35 0.46
CA ARG A 170 -6.27 -13.70 0.29
C ARG A 170 -5.46 -12.51 -0.22
N TYR A 171 -5.92 -11.85 -1.27
CA TYR A 171 -5.20 -10.70 -1.83
C TYR A 171 -5.24 -9.48 -0.90
N PHE A 172 -6.38 -9.21 -0.25
CA PHE A 172 -6.43 -8.12 0.72
C PHE A 172 -5.53 -8.38 1.94
N LEU A 173 -5.47 -9.62 2.42
CA LEU A 173 -4.55 -10.03 3.49
C LEU A 173 -3.09 -9.85 3.07
N ALA A 174 -2.72 -10.28 1.87
CA ALA A 174 -1.37 -10.08 1.32
C ALA A 174 -1.03 -8.58 1.20
N ALA A 175 -1.96 -7.78 0.67
CA ALA A 175 -1.79 -6.33 0.60
C ALA A 175 -1.61 -5.71 2.00
N ALA A 176 -2.44 -6.07 2.97
CA ALA A 176 -2.32 -5.57 4.34
C ALA A 176 -0.96 -5.93 4.96
N ILE A 177 -0.47 -7.16 4.77
CA ILE A 177 0.87 -7.57 5.23
C ILE A 177 1.95 -6.69 4.60
N VAL A 178 1.95 -6.56 3.27
CA VAL A 178 2.95 -5.76 2.54
C VAL A 178 2.91 -4.29 2.96
N GLY A 179 1.72 -3.69 3.08
CA GLY A 179 1.55 -2.29 3.46
C GLY A 179 1.98 -2.00 4.89
N PHE A 180 1.56 -2.84 5.86
CA PHE A 180 1.95 -2.67 7.25
C PHE A 180 3.43 -2.97 7.51
N LEU A 181 4.04 -3.93 6.80
CA LEU A 181 5.48 -4.13 6.84
C LEU A 181 6.23 -2.89 6.34
N GLY A 182 5.79 -2.31 5.22
CA GLY A 182 6.35 -1.06 4.70
C GLY A 182 6.28 0.08 5.71
N GLY A 183 5.12 0.30 6.33
CA GLY A 183 4.96 1.32 7.38
C GLY A 183 5.77 1.04 8.64
N ALA A 184 5.81 -0.21 9.11
CA ALA A 184 6.48 -0.61 10.35
C ALA A 184 8.00 -0.39 10.32
N THR A 185 8.60 -0.34 9.13
CA THR A 185 10.03 -0.01 8.97
C THR A 185 10.42 1.37 9.47
N ASN A 186 9.46 2.26 9.74
CA ASN A 186 9.73 3.56 10.34
C ASN A 186 9.98 3.49 11.86
N TRP A 187 9.49 2.45 12.55
CA TRP A 187 9.58 2.39 14.01
C TRP A 187 11.01 2.34 14.57
N PRO A 188 11.97 1.58 14.01
CA PRO A 188 13.33 1.54 14.54
C PRO A 188 14.00 2.93 14.66
N MET A 189 13.71 3.84 13.72
CA MET A 189 14.25 5.21 13.72
C MET A 189 13.73 6.07 14.90
N TRP A 190 12.55 5.75 15.45
CA TRP A 190 12.05 6.38 16.68
C TRP A 190 12.90 6.02 17.90
N TYR A 191 13.52 4.83 17.89
CA TYR A 191 14.28 4.26 19.00
C TYR A 191 15.80 4.33 18.80
N ASN A 192 16.28 5.24 17.93
CA ASN A 192 17.71 5.41 17.63
C ASN A 192 18.40 4.15 17.11
N ILE A 193 17.65 3.32 16.37
CA ILE A 193 18.19 2.19 15.62
C ILE A 193 18.30 2.62 14.16
N HIS A 194 19.51 2.58 13.59
CA HIS A 194 19.75 2.97 12.21
C HIS A 194 19.17 1.94 11.24
N PHE A 195 17.90 2.10 10.89
CA PHE A 195 17.21 1.32 9.88
C PHE A 195 16.44 2.27 8.95
N PRO A 196 17.07 2.72 7.84
CA PRO A 196 16.42 3.62 6.90
C PRO A 196 15.13 3.02 6.33
N PRO A 197 13.99 3.73 6.39
CA PRO A 197 12.67 3.18 6.06
C PRO A 197 12.42 3.17 4.53
N TYR A 198 13.38 2.70 3.73
CA TYR A 198 13.23 2.64 2.27
C TYR A 198 12.09 1.71 1.83
N MET A 199 11.72 0.75 2.68
CA MET A 199 10.58 -0.15 2.49
C MET A 199 9.22 0.55 2.58
N ASN A 200 9.15 1.84 2.91
CA ASN A 200 7.91 2.63 2.87
C ASN A 200 7.26 2.60 1.46
N ILE A 201 8.05 2.38 0.41
CA ILE A 201 7.57 2.17 -0.96
C ILE A 201 6.62 0.96 -1.10
N LEU A 202 6.68 -0.01 -0.18
CA LEU A 202 5.79 -1.18 -0.17
C LEU A 202 4.32 -0.81 0.03
N ILE A 203 4.01 0.39 0.54
CA ILE A 203 2.63 0.88 0.60
C ILE A 203 2.04 1.00 -0.81
N SER A 204 2.80 1.50 -1.79
CA SER A 204 2.34 1.53 -3.20
C SER A 204 2.23 0.12 -3.80
N VAL A 205 3.12 -0.80 -3.41
CA VAL A 205 3.03 -2.22 -3.83
C VAL A 205 1.75 -2.86 -3.29
N SER A 206 1.41 -2.61 -2.02
CA SER A 206 0.16 -3.13 -1.44
C SER A 206 -1.08 -2.61 -2.17
N LEU A 207 -1.04 -1.35 -2.62
CA LEU A 207 -2.09 -0.77 -3.45
C LEU A 207 -2.23 -1.47 -4.80
N GLY A 208 -1.12 -1.83 -5.45
CA GLY A 208 -1.13 -2.65 -6.66
C GLY A 208 -1.81 -4.01 -6.48
N ILE A 209 -1.55 -4.68 -5.34
CA ILE A 209 -2.21 -5.94 -4.98
C ILE A 209 -3.73 -5.74 -4.81
N VAL A 210 -4.16 -4.67 -4.13
CA VAL A 210 -5.60 -4.38 -3.98
C VAL A 210 -6.25 -4.04 -5.32
N ALA A 211 -5.59 -3.23 -6.16
CA ALA A 211 -6.08 -2.90 -7.49
C ALA A 211 -6.28 -4.17 -8.34
N TYR A 212 -5.32 -5.09 -8.33
CA TYR A 212 -5.46 -6.39 -8.98
C TYR A 212 -6.65 -7.19 -8.43
N ALA A 213 -6.86 -7.19 -7.10
CA ALA A 213 -7.99 -7.88 -6.47
C ALA A 213 -9.35 -7.28 -6.87
N ILE A 214 -9.44 -5.96 -7.01
CA ILE A 214 -10.63 -5.25 -7.50
C ILE A 214 -10.97 -5.70 -8.92
N VAL A 215 -9.99 -5.78 -9.79
CA VAL A 215 -10.20 -6.03 -11.22
C VAL A 215 -10.48 -7.51 -11.49
N THR A 216 -9.64 -8.39 -10.95
CA THR A 216 -9.68 -9.83 -11.25
C THR A 216 -10.75 -10.55 -10.46
N TYR A 217 -10.92 -10.19 -9.18
CA TYR A 217 -11.82 -10.88 -8.25
C TYR A 217 -13.03 -10.04 -7.84
N ARG A 218 -13.27 -8.90 -8.50
CA ARG A 218 -14.39 -7.99 -8.23
C ARG A 218 -14.48 -7.63 -6.74
N LEU A 219 -13.33 -7.34 -6.11
CA LEU A 219 -13.30 -6.87 -4.72
C LEU A 219 -14.26 -5.67 -4.57
N MET A 220 -15.08 -5.68 -3.52
CA MET A 220 -16.15 -4.69 -3.27
C MET A 220 -17.26 -4.69 -4.34
N ASN A 221 -17.46 -5.80 -5.05
CA ASN A 221 -18.44 -5.98 -6.13
C ASN A 221 -18.32 -4.93 -7.25
N ILE A 222 -17.13 -4.37 -7.43
CA ILE A 222 -16.89 -3.41 -8.51
C ILE A 222 -16.72 -4.21 -9.80
N ASN A 223 -17.73 -4.14 -10.68
CA ASN A 223 -17.58 -4.63 -12.04
C ASN A 223 -16.92 -3.54 -12.86
N VAL A 224 -15.61 -3.65 -13.04
CA VAL A 224 -14.89 -2.73 -13.89
C VAL A 224 -15.01 -3.24 -15.32
N ALA A 225 -15.91 -2.64 -16.13
CA ALA A 225 -15.91 -2.75 -17.59
C ALA A 225 -14.74 -1.99 -18.22
N VAL A 226 -13.58 -1.99 -17.55
CA VAL A 226 -12.34 -1.47 -18.10
C VAL A 226 -11.72 -2.66 -18.80
N THR A 227 -11.61 -2.56 -20.12
CA THR A 227 -10.73 -3.40 -20.92
C THR A 227 -9.42 -3.47 -20.14
N LYS A 228 -8.93 -4.68 -19.79
CA LYS A 228 -7.69 -4.90 -19.02
C LYS A 228 -6.64 -3.82 -19.35
N THR A 229 -6.54 -3.49 -20.64
CA THR A 229 -5.95 -2.28 -21.21
C THR A 229 -5.89 -1.03 -20.32
N ALA A 230 -6.95 -0.39 -19.82
CA ALA A 230 -6.78 0.93 -19.17
C ALA A 230 -6.16 0.87 -17.76
N ILE A 231 -6.41 -0.20 -17.00
CA ILE A 231 -5.70 -0.44 -15.73
C ILE A 231 -4.25 -0.83 -16.02
N PHE A 232 -4.04 -1.67 -17.03
CA PHE A 232 -2.70 -1.96 -17.51
C PHE A 232 -2.00 -0.65 -17.92
N THR A 233 -2.61 0.22 -18.71
CA THR A 233 -2.01 1.50 -19.11
C THR A 233 -1.70 2.38 -17.91
N THR A 234 -2.63 2.62 -16.98
CA THR A 234 -2.37 3.53 -15.85
C THR A 234 -1.37 2.97 -14.85
N VAL A 235 -1.54 1.72 -14.41
CA VAL A 235 -0.63 1.09 -13.43
C VAL A 235 0.74 0.88 -14.06
N TYR A 236 0.80 0.40 -15.31
CA TYR A 236 2.08 0.21 -15.98
C TYR A 236 2.73 1.54 -16.36
N SER A 237 2.01 2.62 -16.69
CA SER A 237 2.65 3.93 -16.91
C SER A 237 3.35 4.43 -15.64
N ILE A 238 2.77 4.15 -14.48
CA ILE A 238 3.36 4.49 -13.18
C ILE A 238 4.57 3.58 -12.90
N PHE A 239 4.46 2.27 -13.13
CA PHE A 239 5.54 1.31 -12.83
C PHE A 239 6.67 1.23 -13.87
N LEU A 240 6.41 1.42 -15.17
CA LEU A 240 7.42 1.52 -16.25
C LEU A 240 7.97 2.93 -16.39
N GLY A 241 7.16 3.95 -16.08
CA GLY A 241 7.58 5.33 -16.28
C GLY A 241 8.42 5.84 -15.13
N ILE A 242 7.97 5.61 -13.89
CA ILE A 242 8.51 6.33 -12.73
C ILE A 242 9.90 5.84 -12.28
N PRO A 243 10.19 4.53 -12.17
CA PRO A 243 11.53 4.06 -11.79
C PRO A 243 12.66 4.57 -12.71
N PRO A 244 12.57 4.46 -14.05
CA PRO A 244 13.59 5.04 -14.93
C PRO A 244 13.59 6.58 -14.87
N LEU A 245 12.44 7.25 -14.71
CA LEU A 245 12.39 8.71 -14.48
C LEU A 245 13.18 9.12 -13.22
N VAL A 246 13.01 8.40 -12.11
CA VAL A 246 13.72 8.68 -10.86
C VAL A 246 15.23 8.49 -11.03
N LEU A 247 15.65 7.47 -11.77
CA LEU A 247 17.06 7.23 -12.08
C LEU A 247 17.65 8.33 -12.98
N ILE A 248 16.89 8.79 -13.99
CA ILE A 248 17.27 9.92 -14.84
C ILE A 248 17.37 11.22 -14.03
N LEU A 249 16.44 11.46 -13.10
CA LEU A 249 16.47 12.64 -12.22
C LEU A 249 17.67 12.63 -11.26
N HIS A 250 18.25 11.46 -10.96
CA HIS A 250 19.47 11.30 -10.15
C HIS A 250 20.71 11.00 -11.01
N ARG A 251 20.75 11.48 -12.26
CA ARG A 251 21.87 11.22 -13.18
C ARG A 251 23.24 11.51 -12.58
N ASP A 252 23.38 12.55 -11.75
CA ASP A 252 24.69 12.97 -11.24
C ASP A 252 25.27 11.93 -10.27
N PHE A 253 24.42 11.24 -9.52
CA PHE A 253 24.83 10.11 -8.68
C PHE A 253 25.28 8.91 -9.52
N LEU A 254 24.53 8.60 -10.58
CA LEU A 254 24.86 7.50 -11.49
C LEU A 254 26.14 7.80 -12.27
N TYR A 255 26.34 9.04 -12.72
CA TYR A 255 27.53 9.48 -13.44
C TYR A 255 28.79 9.38 -12.56
N ARG A 256 28.68 9.70 -11.27
CA ARG A 256 29.81 9.53 -10.32
C ARG A 256 30.27 8.08 -10.16
N HIS A 257 29.34 7.11 -10.23
CA HIS A 257 29.66 5.70 -10.01
C HIS A 257 29.93 4.92 -11.30
N PHE A 258 29.25 5.27 -12.39
CA PHE A 258 29.25 4.52 -13.66
C PHE A 258 29.82 5.32 -14.83
N GLY A 259 30.21 6.58 -14.63
CA GLY A 259 30.79 7.45 -15.66
C GLY A 259 29.87 7.63 -16.86
N VAL A 260 30.44 7.56 -18.06
CA VAL A 260 29.72 7.69 -19.35
C VAL A 260 28.63 6.61 -19.51
N TYR A 261 28.74 5.48 -18.81
CA TYR A 261 27.80 4.36 -18.89
C TYR A 261 26.60 4.48 -17.93
N TRP A 262 26.44 5.61 -17.24
CA TRP A 262 25.34 5.85 -16.29
C TRP A 262 23.94 5.56 -16.87
N TRP A 263 23.75 5.78 -18.17
CA TRP A 263 22.48 5.60 -18.87
C TRP A 263 22.07 4.13 -19.03
N LEU A 264 23.01 3.18 -18.92
CA LEU A 264 22.72 1.75 -18.97
C LEU A 264 21.88 1.28 -17.77
N VAL A 265 21.98 1.96 -16.63
CA VAL A 265 21.22 1.63 -15.41
C VAL A 265 19.72 1.87 -15.61
N PRO A 266 19.24 3.08 -15.95
CA PRO A 266 17.82 3.31 -16.24
C PRO A 266 17.34 2.52 -17.47
N ALA A 267 18.17 2.39 -18.52
CA ALA A 267 17.81 1.61 -19.70
C ALA A 267 17.64 0.12 -19.37
N GLY A 268 18.51 -0.45 -18.53
CA GLY A 268 18.42 -1.83 -18.06
C GLY A 268 17.21 -2.07 -17.19
N VAL A 269 16.89 -1.14 -16.26
CA VAL A 269 15.68 -1.21 -15.43
C VAL A 269 14.42 -1.18 -16.30
N ALA A 270 14.33 -0.22 -17.23
CA ALA A 270 13.22 -0.14 -18.18
C ALA A 270 13.12 -1.41 -19.05
N GLY A 271 14.26 -1.95 -19.50
CA GLY A 271 14.32 -3.20 -20.28
C GLY A 271 13.81 -4.42 -19.49
N CYS A 272 14.24 -4.57 -18.24
CA CYS A 272 13.76 -5.63 -17.34
C CYS A 272 12.26 -5.50 -17.05
N GLU A 273 11.76 -4.28 -16.84
CA GLU A 273 10.33 -4.01 -16.65
C GLU A 273 9.52 -4.34 -17.91
N LEU A 274 10.06 -4.03 -19.10
CA LEU A 274 9.44 -4.33 -20.38
C LEU A 274 9.42 -5.85 -20.66
N LEU A 275 10.50 -6.56 -20.30
CA LEU A 275 10.53 -8.03 -20.34
C LEU A 275 9.53 -8.64 -19.36
N ALA A 276 9.44 -8.12 -18.13
CA ALA A 276 8.44 -8.53 -17.16
C ALA A 276 7.00 -8.26 -17.64
N PHE A 277 6.79 -7.24 -18.49
CA PHE A 277 5.51 -6.97 -19.14
C PHE A 277 5.19 -7.98 -20.25
N VAL A 278 6.16 -8.32 -21.09
CA VAL A 278 5.95 -9.20 -22.25
C VAL A 278 5.88 -10.68 -21.82
N ALA A 279 6.60 -11.08 -20.76
CA ALA A 279 6.71 -12.47 -20.34
C ALA A 279 5.38 -13.17 -20.00
N PRO A 280 4.42 -12.58 -19.25
CA PRO A 280 3.12 -13.19 -18.99
C PRO A 280 2.30 -13.39 -20.27
N SER A 281 2.37 -12.46 -21.21
CA SER A 281 1.65 -12.53 -22.50
C SER A 281 2.19 -13.65 -23.38
N ILE A 282 3.52 -13.77 -23.44
CA ILE A 282 4.21 -14.87 -24.11
C ILE A 282 3.84 -16.20 -23.45
N ASN A 283 3.87 -16.28 -22.12
CA ASN A 283 3.57 -17.49 -21.39
C ASN A 283 2.11 -17.94 -21.61
N HIS A 284 1.16 -17.01 -21.58
CA HIS A 284 -0.25 -17.29 -21.86
C HIS A 284 -0.45 -17.80 -23.30
N TYR A 285 0.22 -17.18 -24.29
CA TYR A 285 0.17 -17.63 -25.67
C TYR A 285 0.69 -19.07 -25.84
N PHE A 286 1.82 -19.40 -25.20
CA PHE A 286 2.36 -20.75 -25.23
C PHE A 286 1.48 -21.75 -24.48
N GLN A 287 0.92 -21.39 -23.33
CA GLN A 287 0.00 -22.25 -22.58
C GLN A 287 -1.27 -22.56 -23.38
N GLU A 288 -1.88 -21.57 -24.04
CA GLU A 288 -3.03 -21.81 -24.90
C GLU A 288 -2.69 -22.76 -26.05
N ARG A 289 -1.53 -22.58 -26.69
CA ARG A 289 -1.12 -23.40 -27.83
C ARG A 289 -0.83 -24.84 -27.39
N ALA A 290 -0.16 -25.02 -26.26
CA ALA A 290 0.07 -26.32 -25.65
C ALA A 290 -1.25 -27.03 -25.28
N ASN A 291 -2.18 -26.31 -24.65
CA ASN A 291 -3.50 -26.84 -24.29
C ASN A 291 -4.32 -27.26 -25.52
N ARG A 292 -4.28 -26.49 -26.61
CA ARG A 292 -4.96 -26.86 -27.88
C ARG A 292 -4.39 -28.14 -28.47
N VAL A 293 -3.07 -28.33 -28.43
CA VAL A 293 -2.41 -29.56 -28.94
C VAL A 293 -2.79 -30.77 -28.06
N LEU A 294 -2.77 -30.63 -26.74
CA LEU A 294 -3.16 -31.68 -25.80
C LEU A 294 -4.63 -32.09 -25.97
N LEU A 295 -5.54 -31.11 -26.07
CA LEU A 295 -6.96 -31.35 -26.30
C LEU A 295 -7.22 -32.02 -27.66
N LYS A 296 -6.47 -31.67 -28.71
CA LYS A 296 -6.55 -32.33 -30.01
C LYS A 296 -6.13 -33.79 -29.93
N LYS A 297 -5.05 -34.11 -29.19
CA LYS A 297 -4.61 -35.50 -28.95
C LYS A 297 -5.65 -36.31 -28.14
N GLN A 298 -6.24 -35.71 -27.10
CA GLN A 298 -7.30 -36.37 -26.32
C GLN A 298 -8.54 -36.71 -27.16
N ARG A 299 -8.97 -35.80 -28.05
CA ARG A 299 -10.10 -36.07 -28.95
C ARG A 299 -9.82 -37.21 -29.93
N ILE A 300 -8.62 -37.26 -30.52
CA ILE A 300 -8.21 -38.34 -31.43
C ILE A 300 -8.18 -39.68 -30.69
N TYR A 301 -7.64 -39.71 -29.46
CA TYR A 301 -7.62 -40.92 -28.64
C TYR A 301 -9.02 -41.43 -28.29
N GLN A 302 -9.95 -40.53 -27.94
CA GLN A 302 -11.34 -40.91 -27.68
C GLN A 302 -12.09 -41.41 -28.92
N GLN A 303 -11.76 -40.89 -30.12
CA GLN A 303 -12.37 -41.35 -31.37
C GLN A 303 -11.86 -42.73 -31.81
N ASN A 304 -10.64 -43.12 -31.45
CA ASN A 304 -10.06 -44.43 -31.78
C ASN A 304 -10.46 -45.55 -30.78
N LEU A 305 -11.19 -45.22 -29.71
CA LEU A 305 -11.70 -46.17 -28.71
C LEU A 305 -13.17 -46.58 -28.96
N ILE A 306 -13.80 -46.02 -29.99
CA ILE A 306 -15.16 -46.35 -30.49
C ILE A 306 -14.98 -47.18 -31.76
#